data_AF-A0A8T0U0H3-F1
#
_entry.id   AF-A0A8T0U0H3-F1
#
_cell.length_a   1.000
_cell.length_b   1.000
_cell.length_c   1.000
_cell.angle_alpha   90.00
_cell.angle_beta   90.00
_cell.angle_gamma   90.00
#
_symmetry.space_group_name_H-M   'P 1'
#
loop_
_entity.id
_entity.type
_entity.pdbx_description
1 polymer ?
#
loop_
_entity_poly.entity_id
_entity_poly.type
_entity_poly.pdbx_seq_one_letter_code
_entity_poly.pdbx_strand_id
1 'polypeptide(L)'
;MDRYPREEKSEVVEAAMLFLNRTQRTPLLGMAKLKLSGAAVVLVMVVPLFMYTGALLVGIQLGRALERRPDGVSVSFSIRGAFAYLAKELWDTNMNNIWGPGRRQGSSVAQVVWEPVPAHTNRTTSPRGVMSVGPWGGSGGQPFYMRGPSAPRLHSIILHHSISGIHSLACEYSYPYSLAGAGTGDNRIRLAGPWGRHQSAELHRAAIKLSAGEHVTAVEGTIGRFGGVSDVVITSLTFRSSTGRTYGPYGNTAATGTPFSVPAADGASIVGFWGRSGWLLDAVGVYVKPRSSIVKPGRPATRYPEH
;
A
#
# COMPACT_ATOMS: atom_id res chain seq x y z
N MET A 1 37.82 89.73 19.82
CA MET A 1 36.59 90.17 19.13
C MET A 1 36.27 89.11 18.09
N ASP A 2 35.89 87.89 18.47
CA ASP A 2 34.67 87.51 19.19
C ASP A 2 33.38 87.99 18.51
N ARG A 3 32.78 87.12 17.70
CA ARG A 3 31.64 86.27 18.13
C ARG A 3 31.10 85.48 16.93
N TYR A 4 31.39 84.19 16.88
CA TYR A 4 30.63 83.21 16.08
C TYR A 4 29.64 82.53 17.03
N PRO A 5 28.35 82.43 16.68
CA PRO A 5 27.32 81.94 17.59
C PRO A 5 27.49 80.43 17.79
N ARG A 6 27.70 80.04 19.04
CA ARG A 6 27.93 78.67 19.49
C ARG A 6 26.80 78.25 20.44
N GLU A 7 25.54 78.37 20.02
CA GLU A 7 24.39 77.99 20.87
C GLU A 7 23.31 77.17 20.16
N GLU A 8 23.29 77.06 18.83
CA GLU A 8 22.23 76.31 18.15
C GLU A 8 22.46 74.78 18.15
N LYS A 9 23.71 74.32 18.28
CA LYS A 9 24.01 72.87 18.30
C LYS A 9 23.71 72.19 19.63
N SER A 10 23.61 72.93 20.74
CA SER A 10 23.29 72.36 22.05
C SER A 10 21.81 72.07 22.22
N GLU A 11 20.92 72.93 21.71
CA GLU A 11 19.47 72.73 21.85
C GLU A 11 18.97 71.53 21.04
N VAL A 12 19.50 71.29 19.85
CA VAL A 12 19.13 70.13 19.03
C VAL A 12 19.63 68.82 19.65
N VAL A 13 20.80 68.86 20.29
CA VAL A 13 21.39 67.70 20.98
C VAL A 13 20.67 67.44 22.31
N GLU A 14 20.31 68.47 23.07
CA GLU A 14 19.47 68.33 24.26
C GLU A 14 18.06 67.87 23.92
N ALA A 15 17.45 68.37 22.84
CA ALA A 15 16.15 67.92 22.37
C ALA A 15 16.20 66.45 21.91
N ALA A 16 17.27 66.04 21.23
CA ALA A 16 17.49 64.65 20.84
C ALA A 16 17.73 63.74 22.06
N MET A 17 18.49 64.19 23.06
CA MET A 17 18.73 63.48 24.31
C MET A 17 17.47 63.40 25.19
N LEU A 18 16.65 64.45 25.24
CA LEU A 18 15.34 64.45 25.91
C LEU A 18 14.34 63.55 25.20
N PHE A 19 14.39 63.46 23.86
CA PHE A 19 13.56 62.54 23.10
C PHE A 19 13.97 61.07 23.32
N LEU A 20 15.28 60.78 23.35
CA LEU A 20 15.82 59.46 23.70
C LEU A 20 15.54 59.08 25.16
N ASN A 21 15.61 60.03 26.09
CA ASN A 21 15.37 59.78 27.51
C ASN A 21 13.87 59.65 27.84
N ARG A 22 12.98 60.34 27.10
CA ARG A 22 11.52 60.12 27.18
C ARG A 22 11.09 58.77 26.61
N THR A 23 11.81 58.21 25.64
CA THR A 23 11.51 56.87 25.11
C THR A 23 11.99 55.73 26.02
N GLN A 24 12.91 56.01 26.95
CA GLN A 24 13.44 55.03 27.93
C GLN A 24 12.67 54.99 29.26
N ARG A 25 11.71 55.89 29.49
CA ARG A 25 10.94 55.95 30.75
C ARG A 25 9.43 56.00 30.51
N THR A 26 8.87 54.93 29.95
CA THR A 26 7.47 54.57 30.20
C THR A 26 7.46 53.41 31.19
N PRO A 27 6.86 53.57 32.39
CA PRO A 27 6.72 52.47 33.34
C PRO A 27 5.70 51.48 32.78
N LEU A 28 6.17 50.26 32.52
CA LEU A 28 5.42 48.99 32.56
C LEU A 28 3.92 49.12 32.28
N LEU A 29 3.54 49.44 31.03
CA LEU A 29 2.23 49.01 30.55
C LEU A 29 2.31 47.49 30.50
N GLY A 30 1.60 46.83 31.42
CA GLY A 30 1.69 45.40 31.72
C GLY A 30 1.90 44.56 30.47
N MET A 31 3.17 44.23 30.18
CA MET A 31 3.47 43.11 29.33
C MET A 31 3.09 41.90 30.15
N ALA A 32 1.82 41.49 30.01
CA ALA A 32 1.48 40.09 30.15
C ALA A 32 2.57 39.35 29.36
N LYS A 33 3.45 38.64 30.06
CA LYS A 33 4.21 37.56 29.45
C LYS A 33 3.12 36.65 28.89
N LEU A 34 2.75 36.83 27.62
CA LEU A 34 1.99 35.84 26.90
C LEU A 34 2.91 34.64 26.88
N LYS A 35 2.72 33.75 27.85
CA LYS A 35 3.15 32.37 27.75
C LYS A 35 2.41 31.87 26.54
N LEU A 36 3.00 32.00 25.35
CA LEU A 36 2.49 31.36 24.15
C LEU A 36 2.57 29.87 24.47
N SER A 37 1.41 29.31 24.83
CA SER A 37 1.23 27.87 24.97
C SER A 37 1.81 27.21 23.73
N GLY A 38 2.45 26.05 23.86
CA GLY A 38 2.93 25.30 22.69
C GLY A 38 1.85 25.15 21.62
N ALA A 39 0.58 25.09 22.02
CA ALA A 39 -0.57 25.10 21.12
C ALA A 39 -0.70 26.40 20.28
N ALA A 40 -0.40 27.57 20.84
CA ALA A 40 -0.43 28.85 20.12
C ALA A 40 0.71 28.95 19.10
N VAL A 41 1.91 28.45 19.44
CA VAL A 41 3.04 28.38 18.49
C VAL A 41 2.73 27.39 17.36
N VAL A 42 2.17 26.24 17.69
CA VAL A 42 1.71 25.25 16.71
C VAL A 42 0.62 25.87 15.82
N LEU A 43 -0.33 26.63 16.37
CA LEU A 43 -1.36 27.30 15.55
C LEU A 43 -0.75 28.32 14.59
N VAL A 44 0.20 29.13 15.07
CA VAL A 44 0.89 30.15 14.26
C VAL A 44 1.80 29.51 13.20
N MET A 45 2.28 28.28 13.38
CA MET A 45 3.11 27.59 12.39
C MET A 45 2.29 26.72 11.43
N VAL A 46 1.31 25.98 11.95
CA VAL A 46 0.51 25.03 11.19
C VAL A 46 -0.51 25.75 10.30
N VAL A 47 -1.10 26.86 10.75
CA VAL A 47 -2.09 27.58 9.93
C VAL A 47 -1.45 28.19 8.68
N PRO A 48 -0.32 28.92 8.76
CA PRO A 48 0.37 29.40 7.55
C PRO A 48 0.91 28.25 6.71
N LEU A 49 1.50 27.21 7.32
CA LEU A 49 1.98 26.05 6.55
C LEU A 49 0.85 25.41 5.75
N PHE A 50 -0.32 25.24 6.37
CA PHE A 50 -1.52 24.70 5.71
C PHE A 50 -2.02 25.63 4.59
N MET A 51 -2.03 26.94 4.82
CA MET A 51 -2.38 27.96 3.81
C MET A 51 -1.40 27.97 2.63
N TYR A 52 -0.09 27.87 2.89
CA TYR A 52 0.94 27.81 1.86
C TYR A 52 0.90 26.49 1.09
N THR A 53 0.63 25.36 1.74
CA THR A 53 0.41 24.08 1.03
C THR A 53 -0.84 24.12 0.18
N GLY A 54 -1.92 24.75 0.65
CA GLY A 54 -3.14 24.96 -0.15
C GLY A 54 -2.87 25.85 -1.36
N ALA A 55 -2.17 26.97 -1.18
CA ALA A 55 -1.79 27.88 -2.26
C ALA A 55 -0.84 27.22 -3.29
N LEU A 56 0.10 26.39 -2.82
CA LEU A 56 1.01 25.63 -3.68
C LEU A 56 0.24 24.61 -4.54
N LEU A 57 -0.73 23.89 -3.95
CA LEU A 57 -1.57 22.96 -4.69
C LEU A 57 -2.47 23.68 -5.69
N VAL A 58 -3.06 24.83 -5.32
CA VAL A 58 -3.84 25.66 -6.26
C VAL A 58 -2.95 26.17 -7.39
N GLY A 59 -1.71 26.58 -7.10
CA GLY A 59 -0.73 27.02 -8.10
C GLY A 59 -0.31 25.90 -9.06
N ILE A 60 -0.07 24.68 -8.56
CA ILE A 60 0.23 23.52 -9.40
C ILE A 60 -0.96 23.14 -10.28
N GLN A 61 -2.19 23.24 -9.77
CA GLN A 61 -3.40 22.96 -10.54
C GLN A 61 -3.68 24.05 -11.59
N LEU A 62 -3.46 25.33 -11.25
CA LEU A 62 -3.58 26.45 -12.18
C LEU A 62 -2.50 26.40 -13.27
N GLY A 63 -1.25 26.05 -12.93
CA GLY A 63 -0.17 25.87 -13.89
C GLY A 63 -0.46 24.75 -14.88
N ARG A 64 -0.97 23.61 -14.41
CA ARG A 64 -1.39 22.48 -15.28
C ARG A 64 -2.63 22.77 -16.11
N ALA A 65 -3.51 23.67 -15.65
CA ALA A 65 -4.67 24.11 -16.42
C ALA A 65 -4.27 25.07 -17.55
N LEU A 66 -3.36 26.01 -17.28
CA LEU A 66 -2.84 26.98 -18.26
C LEU A 66 -1.99 26.31 -19.35
N GLU A 67 -1.26 25.24 -19.02
CA GLU A 67 -0.46 24.48 -19.99
C GLU A 67 -1.31 23.67 -20.98
N ARG A 68 -2.60 23.47 -20.69
CA ARG A 68 -3.49 22.65 -21.53
C ARG A 68 -4.39 23.44 -22.48
N ARG A 69 -4.68 24.74 -22.24
CA ARG A 69 -5.47 25.61 -23.14
C ARG A 69 -5.19 27.11 -22.89
N PRO A 70 -4.75 27.89 -23.90
CA PRO A 70 -4.54 29.34 -23.74
C PRO A 70 -5.82 30.19 -23.85
N ASP A 71 -6.95 29.63 -24.31
CA ASP A 71 -8.18 30.40 -24.56
C ASP A 71 -9.38 29.81 -23.79
N GLY A 72 -9.91 30.52 -22.79
CA GLY A 72 -11.28 30.30 -22.29
C GLY A 72 -11.50 30.12 -20.77
N VAL A 73 -11.74 31.25 -20.10
CA VAL A 73 -12.82 31.59 -19.13
C VAL A 73 -13.28 30.56 -18.06
N SER A 74 -12.89 30.86 -16.82
CA SER A 74 -13.45 30.51 -15.50
C SER A 74 -13.73 29.04 -15.15
N VAL A 75 -12.90 28.50 -14.24
CA VAL A 75 -13.19 27.26 -13.50
C VAL A 75 -13.64 27.63 -12.09
N SER A 76 -14.88 27.31 -11.71
CA SER A 76 -15.34 27.48 -10.33
C SER A 76 -14.80 26.36 -9.45
N PHE A 77 -14.22 26.70 -8.29
CA PHE A 77 -13.63 25.75 -7.35
C PHE A 77 -14.31 25.87 -6.00
N SER A 78 -14.83 24.76 -5.46
CA SER A 78 -15.51 24.74 -4.16
C SER A 78 -14.60 24.19 -3.06
N ILE A 79 -14.18 25.09 -2.17
CA ILE A 79 -13.36 24.80 -0.97
C ILE A 79 -14.03 23.75 -0.06
N ARG A 80 -15.37 23.68 -0.05
CA ARG A 80 -16.13 22.68 0.73
C ARG A 80 -15.83 21.23 0.33
N GLY A 81 -15.53 20.98 -0.95
CA GLY A 81 -15.19 19.64 -1.42
C GLY A 81 -13.85 19.17 -0.88
N ALA A 82 -12.82 20.02 -0.93
CA ALA A 82 -11.47 19.67 -0.47
C ALA A 82 -11.41 19.41 1.04
N PHE A 83 -12.15 20.17 1.85
CA PHE A 83 -12.21 19.95 3.30
C PHE A 83 -12.98 18.69 3.70
N ALA A 84 -13.99 18.27 2.92
CA ALA A 84 -14.72 17.03 3.19
C ALA A 84 -13.84 15.78 3.03
N TYR A 85 -12.86 15.81 2.11
CA TYR A 85 -11.89 14.72 1.93
C TYR A 85 -10.89 14.63 3.09
N LEU A 86 -10.34 15.77 3.52
CA LEU A 86 -9.38 15.80 4.63
C LEU A 86 -10.03 15.44 5.98
N ALA A 87 -11.29 15.86 6.20
CA ALA A 87 -12.03 15.52 7.41
C ALA A 87 -12.34 14.03 7.52
N LYS A 88 -12.59 13.35 6.40
CA LYS A 88 -12.81 11.89 6.35
C LYS A 88 -11.54 11.11 6.66
N GLU A 89 -10.41 11.55 6.12
CA GLU A 89 -9.09 10.93 6.31
C GLU A 89 -8.55 11.12 7.76
N LEU A 90 -8.84 12.27 8.38
CA LEU A 90 -8.50 12.52 9.79
C LEU A 90 -9.44 11.80 10.78
N TRP A 91 -10.73 11.62 10.44
CA TRP A 91 -11.68 10.89 11.28
C TRP A 91 -11.38 9.38 11.33
N ASP A 92 -11.08 8.78 10.17
CA ASP A 92 -10.84 7.34 10.06
C ASP A 92 -9.52 6.89 10.73
N THR A 93 -8.57 7.81 10.90
CA THR A 93 -7.25 7.54 11.52
C THR A 93 -7.25 7.64 13.05
N ASN A 94 -8.16 8.43 13.65
CA ASN A 94 -8.08 8.78 15.08
C ASN A 94 -9.17 8.15 15.98
N MET A 95 -10.37 7.84 15.46
CA MET A 95 -11.47 7.33 16.32
C MET A 95 -11.49 5.80 16.50
N ASN A 96 -10.82 5.03 15.63
CA ASN A 96 -10.85 3.56 15.70
C ASN A 96 -9.88 2.96 16.73
N ASN A 97 -8.94 3.75 17.26
CA ASN A 97 -7.95 3.31 18.26
C ASN A 97 -8.34 3.64 19.72
N ILE A 98 -9.49 4.28 19.95
CA ILE A 98 -9.87 4.79 21.29
C ILE A 98 -11.11 4.09 21.89
N TRP A 99 -11.96 3.41 21.10
CA TRP A 99 -13.10 2.65 21.63
C TRP A 99 -13.20 1.23 21.04
N GLY A 100 -12.83 0.24 21.85
CA GLY A 100 -13.17 -1.17 21.63
C GLY A 100 -14.67 -1.44 21.87
N PRO A 101 -15.24 -2.55 21.36
CA PRO A 101 -16.67 -2.66 21.10
C PRO A 101 -17.48 -3.03 22.36
N GLY A 102 -18.32 -2.10 22.81
CA GLY A 102 -19.49 -2.35 23.66
C GLY A 102 -20.71 -2.81 22.85
N ARG A 103 -21.42 -3.80 23.36
CA ARG A 103 -22.50 -4.57 22.73
C ARG A 103 -23.83 -3.81 22.52
N ARG A 104 -24.50 -4.22 21.41
CA ARG A 104 -25.95 -4.51 21.19
C ARG A 104 -27.00 -3.39 21.33
N GLN A 105 -27.67 -3.09 20.20
CA GLN A 105 -29.12 -3.26 19.85
C GLN A 105 -29.30 -2.50 18.50
N GLY A 106 -29.96 -2.92 17.43
CA GLY A 106 -30.89 -3.99 17.12
C GLY A 106 -31.87 -3.42 16.08
N SER A 107 -31.68 -3.67 14.78
CA SER A 107 -32.77 -3.63 13.80
C SER A 107 -32.40 -4.43 12.55
N SER A 108 -33.36 -5.25 12.15
CA SER A 108 -33.32 -6.37 11.22
C SER A 108 -33.09 -5.97 9.76
N VAL A 109 -32.08 -6.56 9.11
CA VAL A 109 -32.17 -7.09 7.73
C VAL A 109 -31.21 -8.28 7.57
N ALA A 110 -31.77 -9.48 7.34
CA ALA A 110 -31.20 -10.75 6.86
C ALA A 110 -29.77 -11.16 7.32
N GLN A 111 -29.70 -12.01 8.35
CA GLN A 111 -28.48 -12.71 8.76
C GLN A 111 -28.03 -13.74 7.71
N VAL A 112 -26.86 -13.51 7.12
CA VAL A 112 -26.02 -14.60 6.61
C VAL A 112 -25.38 -15.25 7.83
N VAL A 113 -25.80 -16.47 8.13
CA VAL A 113 -25.27 -17.29 9.23
C VAL A 113 -23.80 -17.61 8.94
N TRP A 114 -22.90 -17.08 9.76
CA TRP A 114 -21.54 -17.60 9.85
C TRP A 114 -21.57 -18.83 10.75
N GLU A 115 -21.44 -20.03 10.17
CA GLU A 115 -21.11 -21.21 10.97
C GLU A 115 -19.60 -21.17 11.30
N PRO A 116 -19.21 -21.12 12.59
CA PRO A 116 -17.82 -21.30 12.98
C PRO A 116 -17.47 -22.78 12.79
N VAL A 117 -16.61 -23.06 11.81
CA VAL A 117 -16.05 -24.41 11.62
C VAL A 117 -15.35 -24.82 12.92
N PRO A 118 -15.69 -25.97 13.52
CA PRO A 118 -15.14 -26.38 14.81
C PRO A 118 -13.62 -26.53 14.70
N ALA A 119 -12.92 -25.94 15.68
CA ALA A 119 -11.49 -26.09 15.84
C ALA A 119 -11.15 -27.55 16.13
N HIS A 120 -10.75 -28.30 15.10
CA HIS A 120 -10.03 -29.56 15.25
C HIS A 120 -8.68 -29.43 14.54
N THR A 121 -7.64 -29.60 15.34
CA THR A 121 -6.19 -29.55 15.09
C THR A 121 -5.70 -30.04 13.73
N ASN A 122 -5.21 -29.13 12.87
CA ASN A 122 -3.87 -29.16 12.25
C ASN A 122 -3.61 -27.91 11.38
N ARG A 123 -2.48 -27.23 11.61
CA ARG A 123 -2.04 -26.02 10.87
C ARG A 123 -1.64 -26.39 9.44
N THR A 124 -2.51 -26.16 8.46
CA THR A 124 -2.11 -26.09 7.05
C THR A 124 -2.43 -24.70 6.51
N THR A 125 -1.41 -23.85 6.39
CA THR A 125 -1.49 -22.49 5.85
C THR A 125 -1.53 -22.43 4.32
N SER A 126 -1.34 -23.56 3.64
CA SER A 126 -1.32 -23.71 2.18
C SER A 126 -2.48 -24.59 1.66
N PRO A 127 -2.81 -24.52 0.35
CA PRO A 127 -3.67 -25.52 -0.28
C PRO A 127 -3.09 -26.94 -0.13
N ARG A 128 -3.92 -27.98 -0.24
CA ARG A 128 -3.43 -29.37 -0.19
C ARG A 128 -2.75 -29.77 -1.51
N GLY A 129 -1.70 -30.58 -1.42
CA GLY A 129 -1.01 -31.13 -2.60
C GLY A 129 -0.11 -30.13 -3.34
N VAL A 130 0.34 -29.07 -2.66
CA VAL A 130 1.32 -28.10 -3.17
C VAL A 130 2.49 -27.96 -2.20
N MET A 131 3.61 -27.49 -2.72
CA MET A 131 4.79 -27.08 -1.94
C MET A 131 4.86 -25.56 -1.89
N SER A 132 5.25 -24.99 -0.75
CA SER A 132 5.50 -23.57 -0.58
C SER A 132 6.99 -23.27 -0.80
N VAL A 133 7.32 -22.33 -1.68
CA VAL A 133 8.69 -21.86 -1.90
C VAL A 133 8.78 -20.36 -1.63
N GLY A 134 9.84 -19.91 -0.94
CA GLY A 134 10.03 -18.54 -0.49
C GLY A 134 9.67 -18.32 0.99
N PRO A 135 9.27 -17.10 1.41
CA PRO A 135 9.06 -15.92 0.57
C PRO A 135 10.38 -15.14 0.37
N TRP A 136 10.43 -14.38 -0.71
CA TRP A 136 11.47 -13.39 -0.98
C TRP A 136 10.92 -12.00 -0.65
N GLY A 137 11.74 -11.12 -0.11
CA GLY A 137 11.35 -9.75 0.25
C GLY A 137 11.70 -9.40 1.68
N GLY A 138 11.01 -8.40 2.24
CA GLY A 138 11.24 -7.90 3.60
C GLY A 138 10.28 -8.48 4.65
N SER A 139 10.49 -8.03 5.89
CA SER A 139 9.69 -8.40 7.06
C SER A 139 8.43 -7.56 7.27
N GLY A 140 8.26 -6.48 6.49
CA GLY A 140 7.12 -5.57 6.57
C GLY A 140 5.76 -6.23 6.27
N GLY A 141 4.70 -5.43 6.39
CA GLY A 141 3.33 -5.84 6.05
C GLY A 141 2.72 -6.92 6.96
N GLN A 142 1.56 -7.43 6.53
CA GLN A 142 0.86 -8.56 7.16
C GLN A 142 0.90 -9.80 6.28
N PRO A 143 0.98 -11.01 6.85
CA PRO A 143 1.06 -12.21 6.06
C PRO A 143 -0.26 -12.52 5.35
N PHE A 144 -0.18 -13.03 4.13
CA PHE A 144 -1.32 -13.51 3.35
C PHE A 144 -1.06 -14.90 2.76
N TYR A 145 -2.14 -15.66 2.59
CA TYR A 145 -2.08 -17.04 2.11
C TYR A 145 -3.31 -17.38 1.27
N MET A 146 -3.12 -18.10 0.16
CA MET A 146 -4.21 -18.84 -0.49
C MET A 146 -4.49 -20.12 0.28
N ARG A 147 -5.77 -20.42 0.54
CA ARG A 147 -6.20 -21.65 1.21
C ARG A 147 -7.21 -22.39 0.35
N GLY A 148 -7.18 -23.71 0.45
CA GLY A 148 -8.22 -24.54 -0.14
C GLY A 148 -7.93 -26.02 -0.10
N PRO A 149 -8.88 -26.80 -0.62
CA PRO A 149 -8.94 -28.24 -0.40
C PRO A 149 -8.03 -29.06 -1.30
N SER A 150 -7.52 -28.45 -2.37
CA SER A 150 -6.67 -29.09 -3.37
C SER A 150 -5.79 -28.04 -4.05
N ALA A 151 -4.91 -28.46 -4.95
CA ALA A 151 -4.10 -27.54 -5.73
C ALA A 151 -4.99 -26.70 -6.67
N PRO A 152 -4.97 -25.36 -6.56
CA PRO A 152 -5.77 -24.49 -7.42
C PRO A 152 -5.27 -24.53 -8.87
N ARG A 153 -6.13 -24.13 -9.80
CA ARG A 153 -5.77 -23.77 -11.17
C ARG A 153 -5.81 -22.24 -11.30
N LEU A 154 -4.66 -21.64 -11.59
CA LEU A 154 -4.52 -20.21 -11.82
C LEU A 154 -5.08 -19.85 -13.21
N HIS A 155 -5.89 -18.79 -13.28
CA HIS A 155 -6.45 -18.25 -14.53
C HIS A 155 -5.89 -16.86 -14.85
N SER A 156 -5.74 -16.01 -13.84
CA SER A 156 -5.28 -14.65 -14.02
C SER A 156 -4.38 -14.21 -12.88
N ILE A 157 -3.37 -13.41 -13.19
CA ILE A 157 -2.53 -12.69 -12.22
C ILE A 157 -2.73 -11.20 -12.46
N ILE A 158 -3.07 -10.47 -11.41
CA ILE A 158 -3.36 -9.04 -11.48
C ILE A 158 -2.36 -8.32 -10.57
N LEU A 159 -1.66 -7.34 -11.12
CA LEU A 159 -0.64 -6.56 -10.43
C LEU A 159 -1.02 -5.08 -10.50
N HIS A 160 -0.76 -4.37 -9.41
CA HIS A 160 -0.71 -2.91 -9.42
C HIS A 160 0.73 -2.50 -9.09
N HIS A 161 1.34 -1.70 -9.97
CA HIS A 161 2.73 -1.31 -9.83
C HIS A 161 2.95 0.15 -10.23
N SER A 162 4.02 0.74 -9.72
CA SER A 162 4.57 2.02 -10.19
C SER A 162 5.90 1.78 -10.91
N ILE A 163 6.57 2.85 -11.33
CA ILE A 163 7.95 2.78 -11.83
C ILE A 163 8.97 2.34 -10.76
N SER A 164 8.58 2.36 -9.48
CA SER A 164 9.48 2.15 -8.35
C SER A 164 9.26 0.83 -7.61
N GLY A 165 8.13 0.13 -7.82
CA GLY A 165 7.87 -1.13 -7.12
C GLY A 165 6.48 -1.70 -7.34
N ILE A 166 6.26 -2.87 -6.73
CA ILE A 166 4.97 -3.57 -6.75
C ILE A 166 4.15 -3.16 -5.53
N HIS A 167 2.95 -2.64 -5.79
CA HIS A 167 2.04 -2.17 -4.74
C HIS A 167 1.04 -3.25 -4.33
N SER A 168 0.55 -4.03 -5.30
CA SER A 168 -0.41 -5.09 -5.01
C SER A 168 -0.33 -6.27 -5.96
N LEU A 169 -0.68 -7.44 -5.44
CA LEU A 169 -0.84 -8.70 -6.15
C LEU A 169 -2.24 -9.28 -5.86
N ALA A 170 -2.91 -9.77 -6.90
CA ALA A 170 -4.13 -10.55 -6.80
C ALA A 170 -4.10 -11.66 -7.85
N CYS A 171 -4.93 -12.68 -7.67
CA CYS A 171 -5.06 -13.73 -8.67
C CYS A 171 -6.46 -14.32 -8.72
N GLU A 172 -6.88 -14.69 -9.93
CA GLU A 172 -8.10 -15.45 -10.16
C GLU A 172 -7.75 -16.92 -10.37
N TYR A 173 -8.49 -17.80 -9.70
CA TYR A 173 -8.20 -19.23 -9.69
C TYR A 173 -9.49 -20.06 -9.51
N SER A 174 -9.47 -21.33 -9.89
CA SER A 174 -10.56 -22.27 -9.58
C SER A 174 -10.00 -23.57 -9.01
N TYR A 175 -10.87 -24.38 -8.39
CA TYR A 175 -10.50 -25.73 -7.94
C TYR A 175 -11.07 -26.77 -8.91
N PRO A 176 -10.30 -27.83 -9.25
CA PRO A 176 -10.75 -28.85 -10.18
C PRO A 176 -11.83 -29.79 -9.62
N TYR A 177 -12.15 -29.70 -8.31
CA TYR A 177 -13.14 -30.56 -7.65
C TYR A 177 -14.01 -29.72 -6.72
N SER A 178 -15.33 -29.86 -6.81
CA SER A 178 -16.25 -29.40 -5.76
C SER A 178 -16.14 -30.36 -4.58
N LEU A 179 -15.95 -29.86 -3.35
CA LEU A 179 -16.13 -30.72 -2.18
C LEU A 179 -17.55 -31.26 -2.18
N ALA A 180 -17.71 -32.57 -1.99
CA ALA A 180 -18.98 -33.14 -1.59
C ALA A 180 -19.47 -32.41 -0.33
N GLY A 181 -20.61 -31.73 -0.41
CA GLY A 181 -21.18 -30.90 0.66
C GLY A 181 -21.12 -29.39 0.44
N ALA A 182 -20.31 -28.90 -0.51
CA ALA A 182 -20.48 -27.56 -1.06
C ALA A 182 -21.43 -27.68 -2.26
N GLY A 183 -22.64 -27.12 -2.14
CA GLY A 183 -23.70 -27.26 -3.15
C GLY A 183 -23.19 -27.14 -4.59
N THR A 184 -23.61 -28.09 -5.42
CA THR A 184 -23.59 -28.09 -6.89
C THR A 184 -22.31 -27.57 -7.56
N GLY A 185 -21.35 -28.47 -7.81
CA GLY A 185 -20.55 -28.50 -9.04
C GLY A 185 -19.81 -27.24 -9.51
N ASP A 186 -19.44 -26.31 -8.63
CA ASP A 186 -19.01 -25.01 -9.13
C ASP A 186 -17.51 -24.95 -9.42
N ASN A 187 -17.14 -25.07 -10.70
CA ASN A 187 -15.87 -24.56 -11.26
C ASN A 187 -15.85 -23.02 -11.24
N ARG A 188 -16.25 -22.44 -10.11
CA ARG A 188 -16.37 -21.01 -9.87
C ARG A 188 -14.98 -20.40 -9.84
N ILE A 189 -14.79 -19.35 -10.63
CA ILE A 189 -13.59 -18.51 -10.54
C ILE A 189 -13.65 -17.75 -9.21
N ARG A 190 -12.60 -17.88 -8.42
CA ARG A 190 -12.39 -17.20 -7.14
C ARG A 190 -11.31 -16.15 -7.31
N LEU A 191 -11.42 -15.06 -6.56
CA LEU A 191 -10.39 -14.04 -6.47
C LEU A 191 -9.65 -14.18 -5.12
N ALA A 192 -8.33 -14.21 -5.16
CA ALA A 192 -7.48 -14.03 -3.99
C ALA A 192 -6.77 -12.68 -4.06
N GLY A 193 -6.63 -12.03 -2.92
CA GLY A 193 -6.22 -10.62 -2.84
C GLY A 193 -7.38 -9.67 -3.13
N PRO A 194 -7.11 -8.41 -3.48
CA PRO A 194 -5.78 -7.82 -3.66
C PRO A 194 -5.02 -7.70 -2.33
N TRP A 195 -3.77 -8.18 -2.34
CA TRP A 195 -2.83 -7.99 -1.24
C TRP A 195 -2.00 -6.76 -1.55
N GLY A 196 -2.05 -5.74 -0.71
CA GLY A 196 -1.40 -4.44 -0.93
C GLY A 196 -2.33 -3.36 -1.49
N ARG A 197 -1.77 -2.18 -1.81
CA ARG A 197 -2.52 -1.03 -2.33
C ARG A 197 -2.85 -1.20 -3.81
N HIS A 198 -4.13 -1.12 -4.16
CA HIS A 198 -4.62 -1.30 -5.54
C HIS A 198 -5.49 -0.15 -6.05
N GLN A 199 -5.99 0.73 -5.18
CA GLN A 199 -6.87 1.83 -5.56
C GLN A 199 -6.11 3.17 -5.56
N SER A 200 -5.45 3.48 -6.68
CA SER A 200 -4.78 4.77 -6.88
C SER A 200 -4.59 5.04 -8.37
N ALA A 201 -4.86 6.28 -8.80
CA ALA A 201 -4.71 6.71 -10.19
C ALA A 201 -3.26 6.73 -10.68
N GLU A 202 -2.29 6.70 -9.76
CA GLU A 202 -0.85 6.70 -10.07
C GLU A 202 -0.31 5.28 -10.35
N LEU A 203 -1.11 4.24 -10.10
CA LEU A 203 -0.70 2.86 -10.27
C LEU A 203 -1.11 2.33 -11.63
N HIS A 204 -0.16 1.67 -12.29
CA HIS A 204 -0.42 0.91 -13.50
C HIS A 204 -0.97 -0.47 -13.12
N ARG A 205 -2.10 -0.83 -13.71
CA ARG A 205 -2.70 -2.17 -13.57
C ARG A 205 -2.25 -3.07 -14.71
N ALA A 206 -1.61 -4.19 -14.37
CA ALA A 206 -1.30 -5.26 -15.31
C ALA A 206 -2.16 -6.49 -15.00
N ALA A 207 -2.77 -7.08 -16.02
CA ALA A 207 -3.58 -8.30 -15.90
C ALA A 207 -3.08 -9.36 -16.88
N ILE A 208 -2.48 -10.41 -16.35
CA ILE A 208 -1.94 -11.55 -17.10
C ILE A 208 -3.02 -12.61 -17.16
N LYS A 209 -3.59 -12.83 -18.34
CA LYS A 209 -4.59 -13.88 -18.59
C LYS A 209 -3.90 -15.12 -19.14
N LEU A 210 -4.04 -16.25 -18.44
CA LEU A 210 -3.52 -17.54 -18.87
C LEU A 210 -4.53 -18.24 -19.77
N SER A 211 -4.06 -18.78 -20.88
CA SER A 211 -4.86 -19.54 -21.84
C SER A 211 -5.24 -20.92 -21.30
N ALA A 212 -6.17 -21.61 -21.97
CA ALA A 212 -6.50 -22.98 -21.61
C ALA A 212 -5.26 -23.88 -21.67
N GLY A 213 -4.98 -24.62 -20.60
CA GLY A 213 -3.79 -25.49 -20.49
C GLY A 213 -2.46 -24.78 -20.18
N GLU A 214 -2.41 -23.46 -20.33
CA GLU A 214 -1.23 -22.68 -19.95
C GLU A 214 -1.12 -22.56 -18.44
N HIS A 215 0.12 -22.66 -17.95
CA HIS A 215 0.43 -22.47 -16.54
C HIS A 215 1.75 -21.71 -16.39
N VAL A 216 1.93 -21.11 -15.22
CA VAL A 216 3.17 -20.41 -14.88
C VAL A 216 4.24 -21.43 -14.53
N THR A 217 5.40 -21.27 -15.14
CA THR A 217 6.57 -22.14 -15.00
C THR A 217 7.73 -21.45 -14.28
N ALA A 218 7.76 -20.12 -14.25
CA ALA A 218 8.73 -19.40 -13.42
C ALA A 218 8.19 -18.06 -12.93
N VAL A 219 8.65 -17.66 -11.75
CA VAL A 219 8.49 -16.30 -11.21
C VAL A 219 9.88 -15.75 -10.92
N GLU A 220 10.16 -14.58 -11.45
CA GLU A 220 11.42 -13.86 -11.30
C GLU A 220 11.11 -12.45 -10.79
N GLY A 221 12.09 -11.81 -10.17
CA GLY A 221 11.89 -10.45 -9.70
C GLY A 221 13.12 -9.87 -9.01
N THR A 222 12.95 -8.67 -8.47
CA THR A 222 13.97 -7.99 -7.67
C THR A 222 13.40 -7.56 -6.32
N ILE A 223 14.23 -7.63 -5.29
CA ILE A 223 13.98 -7.13 -3.94
C ILE A 223 14.84 -5.87 -3.76
N GLY A 224 14.27 -4.78 -3.26
CA GLY A 224 15.00 -3.54 -3.13
C GLY A 224 14.33 -2.53 -2.22
N ARG A 225 14.97 -1.36 -2.09
CA ARG A 225 14.41 -0.22 -1.36
C ARG A 225 13.34 0.48 -2.20
N PHE A 226 12.31 0.97 -1.54
CA PHE A 226 11.25 1.77 -2.16
C PHE A 226 11.09 3.09 -1.42
N GLY A 227 11.49 4.20 -2.03
CA GLY A 227 11.35 5.54 -1.44
C GLY A 227 11.89 5.63 -0.01
N GLY A 228 11.07 6.14 0.92
CA GLY A 228 11.40 6.24 2.35
C GLY A 228 11.02 5.02 3.20
N VAL A 229 10.65 3.89 2.59
CA VAL A 229 10.34 2.66 3.33
C VAL A 229 11.63 2.07 3.89
N SER A 230 11.66 1.78 5.19
CA SER A 230 12.85 1.28 5.89
C SER A 230 13.20 -0.17 5.52
N ASP A 231 12.18 -1.01 5.34
CA ASP A 231 12.34 -2.40 4.92
C ASP A 231 12.43 -2.54 3.39
N VAL A 232 13.07 -3.63 2.95
CA VAL A 232 13.08 -4.00 1.53
C VAL A 232 11.74 -4.57 1.11
N VAL A 233 11.37 -4.37 -0.15
CA VAL A 233 10.10 -4.82 -0.74
C VAL A 233 10.34 -5.45 -2.11
N ILE A 234 9.31 -6.07 -2.67
CA ILE A 234 9.34 -6.52 -4.06
C ILE A 234 9.28 -5.31 -5.00
N THR A 235 10.39 -5.08 -5.70
CA THR A 235 10.54 -3.96 -6.62
C THR A 235 10.19 -4.34 -8.06
N SER A 236 10.36 -5.60 -8.46
CA SER A 236 9.89 -6.07 -9.76
C SER A 236 9.41 -7.50 -9.76
N LEU A 237 8.53 -7.83 -10.71
CA LEU A 237 8.06 -9.20 -10.97
C LEU A 237 7.97 -9.48 -12.46
N THR A 238 8.41 -10.67 -12.84
CA THR A 238 8.30 -11.24 -14.18
C THR A 238 7.77 -12.66 -14.06
N PHE A 239 6.84 -13.04 -14.95
CA PHE A 239 6.24 -14.36 -14.98
C PHE A 239 6.54 -15.04 -16.31
N ARG A 240 6.96 -16.29 -16.28
CA ARG A 240 7.13 -17.12 -17.49
C ARG A 240 6.07 -18.21 -17.51
N SER A 241 5.54 -18.51 -18.69
CA SER A 241 4.54 -19.56 -18.86
C SER A 241 5.05 -20.74 -19.68
N SER A 242 4.31 -21.85 -19.59
CA SER A 242 4.57 -23.08 -20.34
C SER A 242 4.49 -22.92 -21.86
N THR A 243 3.91 -21.83 -22.36
CA THR A 243 3.87 -21.52 -23.80
C THR A 243 5.10 -20.75 -24.29
N GLY A 244 6.07 -20.49 -23.41
CA GLY A 244 7.27 -19.69 -23.71
C GLY A 244 7.05 -18.18 -23.60
N ARG A 245 5.85 -17.72 -23.21
CA ARG A 245 5.58 -16.29 -23.02
C ARG A 245 6.20 -15.76 -21.75
N THR A 246 6.66 -14.52 -21.82
CA THR A 246 7.21 -13.76 -20.69
C THR A 246 6.31 -12.54 -20.44
N TYR A 247 5.90 -12.34 -19.20
CA TYR A 247 5.06 -11.23 -18.76
C TYR A 247 5.83 -10.37 -17.76
N GLY A 248 6.10 -9.12 -18.13
CA GLY A 248 6.91 -8.19 -17.34
C GLY A 248 8.23 -7.83 -18.04
N PRO A 249 9.21 -7.29 -17.30
CA PRO A 249 9.16 -6.98 -15.87
C PRO A 249 8.14 -5.89 -15.54
N TYR A 250 7.36 -6.10 -14.48
CA TYR A 250 6.49 -5.09 -13.88
C TYR A 250 7.20 -4.45 -12.69
N GLY A 251 6.96 -3.16 -12.43
CA GLY A 251 7.61 -2.41 -11.35
C GLY A 251 8.87 -1.66 -11.79
N ASN A 252 9.90 -1.69 -10.96
CA ASN A 252 11.19 -1.07 -11.22
C ASN A 252 12.03 -1.90 -12.20
N THR A 253 12.24 -1.37 -13.40
CA THR A 253 13.00 -2.02 -14.47
C THR A 253 14.47 -1.62 -14.54
N ALA A 254 14.93 -0.72 -13.67
CA ALA A 254 16.29 -0.15 -13.71
C ALA A 254 17.40 -1.12 -13.21
N ALA A 255 17.12 -2.43 -13.12
CA ALA A 255 18.02 -3.48 -12.63
C ALA A 255 18.67 -3.19 -11.26
N THR A 256 18.04 -2.36 -10.44
CA THR A 256 18.49 -2.05 -9.08
C THR A 256 17.86 -3.03 -8.08
N GLY A 257 18.66 -3.54 -7.15
CA GLY A 257 18.21 -4.48 -6.10
C GLY A 257 18.82 -5.88 -6.21
N THR A 258 18.34 -6.79 -5.36
CA THR A 258 18.76 -8.20 -5.32
C THR A 258 17.79 -9.05 -6.14
N PRO A 259 18.24 -9.73 -7.20
CA PRO A 259 17.35 -10.56 -8.01
C PRO A 259 16.99 -11.87 -7.29
N PHE A 260 15.81 -12.40 -7.59
CA PHE A 260 15.40 -13.76 -7.25
C PHE A 260 14.73 -14.43 -8.44
N SER A 261 14.81 -15.76 -8.49
CA SER A 261 14.17 -16.58 -9.53
C SER A 261 13.69 -17.89 -8.94
N VAL A 262 12.51 -18.33 -9.38
CA VAL A 262 11.86 -19.56 -8.94
C VAL A 262 11.38 -20.33 -10.17
N PRO A 263 12.25 -21.14 -10.79
CA PRO A 263 11.83 -22.05 -11.84
C PRO A 263 11.09 -23.24 -11.22
N ALA A 264 9.93 -23.58 -11.79
CA ALA A 264 9.27 -24.84 -11.51
C ALA A 264 10.02 -25.98 -12.23
N ALA A 265 10.25 -27.10 -11.53
CA ALA A 265 10.83 -28.29 -12.13
C ALA A 265 9.94 -28.85 -13.26
N ASP A 266 10.50 -29.68 -14.13
CA ASP A 266 9.81 -30.20 -15.30
C ASP A 266 8.47 -30.87 -14.98
N GLY A 267 7.39 -30.32 -15.56
CA GLY A 267 6.02 -30.77 -15.36
C GLY A 267 5.39 -30.36 -14.02
N ALA A 268 6.10 -29.60 -13.18
CA ALA A 268 5.50 -28.85 -12.07
C ALA A 268 4.95 -27.50 -12.57
N SER A 269 4.04 -26.91 -11.79
CA SER A 269 3.41 -25.63 -12.13
C SER A 269 3.26 -24.73 -10.92
N ILE A 270 3.42 -23.43 -11.11
CA ILE A 270 3.12 -22.43 -10.10
C ILE A 270 1.62 -22.15 -10.14
N VAL A 271 0.95 -22.38 -9.02
CA VAL A 271 -0.53 -22.40 -8.93
C VAL A 271 -1.11 -21.32 -8.04
N GLY A 272 -0.27 -20.58 -7.32
CA GLY A 272 -0.73 -19.53 -6.43
C GLY A 272 0.41 -18.86 -5.67
N PHE A 273 0.03 -17.95 -4.78
CA PHE A 273 0.95 -17.08 -4.05
C PHE A 273 0.62 -17.04 -2.56
N TRP A 274 1.66 -16.73 -1.79
CA TRP A 274 1.60 -16.39 -0.38
C TRP A 274 2.69 -15.37 -0.10
N GLY A 275 2.68 -14.70 1.05
CA GLY A 275 3.69 -13.69 1.31
C GLY A 275 3.26 -12.69 2.36
N ARG A 276 3.73 -11.46 2.21
CA ARG A 276 3.46 -10.34 3.12
C ARG A 276 3.15 -9.08 2.33
N SER A 277 2.16 -8.32 2.78
CA SER A 277 1.77 -7.06 2.15
C SER A 277 1.28 -6.04 3.17
N GLY A 278 1.68 -4.79 2.99
CA GLY A 278 1.12 -3.60 3.63
C GLY A 278 0.63 -2.62 2.57
N TRP A 279 1.28 -1.47 2.47
CA TRP A 279 1.06 -0.52 1.36
C TRP A 279 1.68 -1.02 0.04
N LEU A 280 2.72 -1.84 0.15
CA LEU A 280 3.45 -2.46 -0.95
C LEU A 280 3.38 -3.98 -0.81
N LEU A 281 3.86 -4.69 -1.83
CA LEU A 281 4.15 -6.11 -1.71
C LEU A 281 5.50 -6.28 -1.03
N ASP A 282 5.50 -6.44 0.30
CA ASP A 282 6.71 -6.57 1.11
C ASP A 282 7.48 -7.86 0.79
N ALA A 283 6.77 -8.99 0.67
CA ALA A 283 7.36 -10.27 0.35
C ALA A 283 6.40 -11.17 -0.45
N VAL A 284 6.96 -12.01 -1.31
CA VAL A 284 6.20 -12.95 -2.13
C VAL A 284 6.85 -14.33 -2.12
N GLY A 285 6.03 -15.35 -1.99
CA GLY A 285 6.35 -16.76 -2.19
C GLY A 285 5.33 -17.38 -3.13
N VAL A 286 5.66 -18.56 -3.64
CA VAL A 286 4.83 -19.28 -4.61
C VAL A 286 4.39 -20.63 -4.07
N TYR A 287 3.21 -21.05 -4.49
CA TYR A 287 2.75 -22.43 -4.33
C TYR A 287 3.01 -23.21 -5.62
N VAL A 288 3.76 -24.30 -5.51
CA VAL A 288 4.14 -25.18 -6.61
C VAL A 288 3.37 -26.48 -6.50
N LYS A 289 2.61 -26.82 -7.54
CA LYS A 289 2.01 -28.15 -7.69
C LYS A 289 3.04 -29.04 -8.40
N PRO A 290 3.55 -30.11 -7.74
CA PRO A 290 4.44 -31.05 -8.40
C PRO A 290 3.70 -31.78 -9.53
N ARG A 291 4.47 -32.28 -10.50
CA ARG A 291 3.93 -33.21 -11.49
C ARG A 291 3.28 -34.38 -10.77
N SER A 292 2.04 -34.74 -11.11
CA SER A 292 1.46 -35.99 -10.63
C SER A 292 2.33 -37.14 -11.11
N SER A 293 3.11 -37.75 -10.22
CA SER A 293 3.69 -39.06 -10.48
C SER A 293 2.50 -40.00 -10.68
N ILE A 294 2.39 -40.58 -11.88
CA ILE A 294 1.62 -41.81 -12.05
C ILE A 294 2.36 -42.84 -11.20
N VAL A 295 1.99 -42.94 -9.93
CA VAL A 295 2.27 -44.16 -9.18
C VAL A 295 1.34 -45.18 -9.82
N LYS A 296 1.86 -45.96 -10.77
CA LYS A 296 1.20 -47.22 -11.11
C LYS A 296 1.04 -47.94 -9.77
N PRO A 297 -0.17 -48.28 -9.31
CA PRO A 297 -0.30 -49.11 -8.13
C PRO A 297 0.49 -50.38 -8.44
N GLY A 298 1.61 -50.54 -7.75
CA GLY A 298 2.38 -51.77 -7.81
C GLY A 298 1.40 -52.87 -7.44
N ARG A 299 1.14 -53.78 -8.38
CA ARG A 299 0.32 -54.96 -8.13
C ARG A 299 0.88 -55.60 -6.84
N PRO A 300 0.08 -55.78 -5.78
CA PRO A 300 0.55 -56.59 -4.66
C PRO A 300 0.87 -57.97 -5.24
N ALA A 301 2.13 -58.38 -5.17
CA ALA A 301 2.51 -59.73 -5.50
C ALA A 301 1.95 -60.63 -4.40
N THR A 302 0.75 -61.16 -4.60
CA THR A 302 0.28 -62.32 -3.86
C THR A 302 1.15 -63.50 -4.28
N ARG A 303 2.24 -63.73 -3.56
CA ARG A 303 2.84 -65.06 -3.43
C ARG A 303 2.32 -65.63 -2.12
N TYR A 304 1.36 -66.54 -2.23
CA TYR A 304 1.20 -67.56 -1.20
C TYR A 304 2.33 -68.58 -1.39
N PRO A 305 3.08 -68.98 -0.35
CA PRO A 305 3.91 -70.17 -0.43
C PRO A 305 3.00 -71.40 -0.46
N GLU A 306 3.13 -72.21 -1.49
CA GLU A 306 2.80 -73.64 -1.37
C GLU A 306 3.83 -74.24 -0.41
N HIS A 307 3.35 -74.84 0.68
CA HIS A 307 3.77 -76.11 1.30
C HIS A 307 3.22 -76.20 2.73
#